data_AF-A0A6P9BXK1-F1
#
_entry.id   AF-A0A6P9BXK1-F1
#
_cell.length_a   1.000
_cell.length_b   1.000
_cell.length_c   1.000
_cell.angle_alpha   90.00
_cell.angle_beta   90.00
_cell.angle_gamma   90.00
#
_symmetry.space_group_name_H-M   'P 1'
#
loop_
_entity.id
_entity.type
_entity.pdbx_description
1 polymer ?
#
loop_
_entity_poly.entity_id
_entity_poly.type
_entity_poly.pdbx_seq_one_letter_code
_entity_poly.pdbx_strand_id
1 'polypeptide(L)'
;MKKQLGDNEAITQEIVGCAHVENYALKMFLYADNEDRAGQFHKNMIKSFYTASLLIDVLTVFGELTDENIQHRKYARWKATYIHNCLKNGETPQSGPVGMEEEFDYENEQASSPTPSSQESEPSSNFQSSNIPTSSFSGIHIPPGAHAPANTPAEVPHSTGETSNPIPPTPQNVPLVDPSLYNVQPAAGEIRLTPEDFARAQKYCKFAGSALQYEDVSNAVQNLQKALKLLTTGRE
;
A
#
# COMPACT_ATOMS: atom_id res chain seq x y z
N MET A 1 13.84 -2.50 -22.65
CA MET A 1 12.65 -2.59 -21.78
C MET A 1 11.34 -2.21 -22.50
N LYS A 2 11.09 -0.94 -22.87
CA LYS A 2 9.79 -0.55 -23.46
C LYS A 2 9.38 -1.37 -24.71
N LYS A 3 10.30 -1.61 -25.64
CA LYS A 3 10.08 -2.47 -26.82
C LYS A 3 9.79 -3.95 -26.47
N GLN A 4 10.30 -4.44 -25.34
CA GLN A 4 10.10 -5.83 -24.89
C GLN A 4 8.79 -6.01 -24.14
N LEU A 5 8.20 -4.94 -23.60
CA LEU A 5 6.96 -4.95 -22.82
C LEU A 5 5.81 -4.26 -23.58
N GLY A 6 5.88 -4.24 -24.92
CA GLY A 6 4.95 -3.51 -25.77
C GLY A 6 3.49 -4.00 -25.69
N ASP A 7 3.27 -5.23 -25.23
CA ASP A 7 1.94 -5.82 -25.06
C ASP A 7 1.39 -5.67 -23.62
N ASN A 8 2.16 -5.05 -22.72
CA ASN A 8 1.75 -4.85 -21.34
C ASN A 8 0.95 -3.55 -21.19
N GLU A 9 -0.30 -3.65 -20.76
CA GLU A 9 -1.19 -2.50 -20.56
C GLU A 9 -0.64 -1.45 -19.59
N ALA A 10 0.11 -1.86 -18.56
CA ALA A 10 0.76 -0.93 -17.63
C ALA A 10 1.91 -0.11 -18.28
N ILE A 11 2.35 -0.50 -19.48
CA ILE A 11 3.40 0.18 -20.26
C ILE A 11 2.81 0.96 -21.43
N THR A 12 1.70 0.48 -22.02
CA THR A 12 1.04 1.14 -23.16
C THR A 12 0.04 2.20 -22.72
N GLN A 13 -0.58 2.05 -21.54
CA GLN A 13 -1.57 2.96 -21.01
C GLN A 13 -1.06 3.60 -19.72
N GLU A 14 -0.87 4.91 -19.75
CA GLU A 14 -0.33 5.67 -18.61
C GLU A 14 -1.17 5.54 -17.35
N ILE A 15 -2.50 5.59 -17.47
CA ILE A 15 -3.43 5.44 -16.34
C ILE A 15 -3.28 4.06 -15.67
N VAL A 16 -3.09 3.00 -16.47
CA VAL A 16 -2.89 1.64 -15.96
C VAL A 16 -1.53 1.52 -15.29
N GLY A 17 -0.48 2.12 -15.88
CA GLY A 17 0.85 2.19 -15.29
C GLY A 17 0.88 2.92 -13.95
N CYS A 18 0.21 4.08 -13.89
CA CYS A 18 0.07 4.86 -12.67
C CYS A 18 -0.62 4.04 -11.56
N ALA A 19 -1.79 3.47 -11.86
CA ALA A 19 -2.52 2.63 -10.91
C ALA A 19 -1.70 1.39 -10.48
N HIS A 20 -0.90 0.82 -11.38
CA HIS A 20 -0.04 -0.31 -11.06
C HIS A 20 1.04 0.05 -10.02
N VAL A 21 1.72 1.19 -10.21
CA VAL A 21 2.74 1.67 -9.27
C VAL A 21 2.10 2.07 -7.94
N GLU A 22 0.96 2.76 -7.98
CA GLU A 22 0.24 3.21 -6.78
C GLU A 22 -0.22 2.04 -5.91
N ASN A 23 -0.86 1.03 -6.52
CA ASN A 23 -1.28 -0.18 -5.79
C ASN A 23 -0.09 -0.93 -5.17
N TYR A 24 1.05 -0.98 -5.88
CA TYR A 24 2.25 -1.62 -5.35
C TYR A 24 2.87 -0.84 -4.20
N ALA A 25 2.90 0.50 -4.29
CA ALA A 25 3.35 1.37 -3.22
C ALA A 25 2.48 1.20 -1.96
N LEU A 26 1.15 1.20 -2.12
CA LEU A 26 0.20 1.01 -1.03
C LEU A 26 0.36 -0.37 -0.38
N LYS A 27 0.55 -1.43 -1.17
CA LYS A 27 0.79 -2.78 -0.64
C LYS A 27 2.07 -2.84 0.22
N MET A 28 3.16 -2.21 -0.23
CA MET A 28 4.41 -2.14 0.52
C MET A 28 4.26 -1.32 1.81
N PHE A 29 3.50 -0.22 1.74
CA PHE A 29 3.17 0.62 2.88
C PHE A 29 2.37 -0.14 3.94
N LEU A 30 1.26 -0.77 3.54
CA LEU A 30 0.36 -1.48 4.45
C LEU A 30 1.03 -2.69 5.09
N TYR A 31 1.89 -3.40 4.36
CA TYR A 31 2.73 -4.45 4.95
C TYR A 31 3.58 -3.89 6.09
N ALA A 32 4.30 -2.79 5.86
CA ALA A 32 5.17 -2.20 6.87
C ALA A 32 4.38 -1.61 8.05
N ASP A 33 3.23 -0.98 7.80
CA ASP A 33 2.35 -0.44 8.84
C ASP A 33 1.73 -1.55 9.71
N ASN A 34 1.39 -2.69 9.12
CA ASN A 34 0.91 -3.85 9.88
C ASN A 34 1.99 -4.40 10.82
N GLU A 35 3.23 -4.54 10.34
CA GLU A 35 4.35 -4.97 11.19
C GLU A 35 4.65 -3.95 12.30
N ASP A 36 4.61 -2.65 11.99
CA ASP A 36 4.78 -1.56 12.95
C ASP A 36 3.73 -1.61 14.08
N ARG A 37 2.45 -1.76 13.71
CA ARG A 37 1.34 -1.92 14.66
C ARG A 37 1.45 -3.20 15.49
N ALA A 38 2.01 -4.26 14.92
CA ALA A 38 2.27 -5.51 15.62
C ALA A 38 3.55 -5.47 16.49
N GLY A 39 4.30 -4.36 16.46
CA GLY A 39 5.59 -4.22 17.16
C GLY A 39 6.70 -5.11 16.62
N GLN A 40 6.57 -5.58 15.38
CA GLN A 40 7.56 -6.41 14.70
C GLN A 40 8.55 -5.53 13.94
N PHE A 41 9.60 -5.08 14.64
CA PHE A 41 10.59 -4.18 14.05
C PHE A 41 11.77 -4.95 13.45
N HIS A 42 11.90 -4.90 12.12
CA HIS A 42 12.99 -5.57 11.41
C HIS A 42 13.37 -4.89 10.10
N LYS A 43 14.51 -5.27 9.52
CA LYS A 43 15.05 -4.63 8.30
C LYS A 43 14.09 -4.63 7.11
N ASN A 44 13.30 -5.70 6.94
CA ASN A 44 12.39 -5.80 5.80
C ASN A 44 11.21 -4.81 5.86
N MET A 45 10.65 -4.52 7.04
CA MET A 45 9.56 -3.55 7.16
C MET A 45 10.08 -2.12 6.99
N ILE A 46 11.28 -1.82 7.49
CA ILE A 46 11.97 -0.53 7.25
C ILE A 46 12.20 -0.31 5.75
N LYS A 47 12.76 -1.32 5.07
CA LYS A 47 12.95 -1.28 3.61
C LYS A 47 11.61 -1.08 2.89
N SER A 48 10.54 -1.70 3.38
CA SER A 48 9.23 -1.60 2.74
C SER A 48 8.63 -0.20 2.87
N PHE A 49 8.70 0.43 4.04
CA PHE A 49 8.33 1.85 4.20
C PHE A 49 9.18 2.75 3.29
N TYR A 50 10.50 2.58 3.29
CA TYR A 50 11.39 3.40 2.46
C TYR A 50 11.07 3.24 0.97
N THR A 51 10.94 2.00 0.48
CA THR A 51 10.57 1.71 -0.91
C THR A 51 9.19 2.24 -1.27
N ALA A 52 8.19 2.11 -0.39
CA ALA A 52 6.87 2.69 -0.61
C ALA A 52 6.97 4.22 -0.85
N SER A 53 7.77 4.93 -0.05
CA SER A 53 7.97 6.36 -0.25
C SER A 53 8.63 6.73 -1.59
N LEU A 54 9.59 5.92 -2.04
CA LEU A 54 10.25 6.11 -3.33
C LEU A 54 9.30 5.81 -4.50
N LEU A 55 8.45 4.79 -4.38
CA LEU A 55 7.43 4.48 -5.39
C LEU A 55 6.41 5.63 -5.50
N ILE A 56 6.05 6.26 -4.38
CA ILE A 56 5.20 7.45 -4.39
C ILE A 56 5.92 8.65 -5.04
N ASP A 57 7.24 8.81 -4.87
CA ASP A 57 7.98 9.83 -5.66
C ASP A 57 7.93 9.51 -7.15
N VAL A 58 8.03 8.23 -7.54
CA VAL A 58 7.90 7.83 -8.95
C VAL A 58 6.51 8.19 -9.50
N LEU A 59 5.44 8.18 -8.68
CA LEU A 59 4.11 8.57 -9.15
C LEU A 59 4.06 10.02 -9.69
N THR A 60 4.99 10.89 -9.30
CA THR A 60 5.07 12.27 -9.81
C THR A 60 5.31 12.35 -11.32
N VAL A 61 5.82 11.28 -11.95
CA VAL A 61 5.98 11.23 -13.41
C VAL A 61 4.64 11.16 -14.15
N PHE A 62 3.57 10.73 -13.46
CA PHE A 62 2.21 10.63 -13.99
C PHE A 62 1.35 11.87 -13.66
N GLY A 63 1.88 12.83 -12.91
CA GLY A 63 1.19 14.07 -12.53
C GLY A 63 1.30 14.43 -11.05
N GLU A 64 0.38 15.28 -10.59
CA GLU A 64 0.29 15.69 -9.18
C GLU A 64 -0.17 14.52 -8.29
N LEU A 65 0.44 14.43 -7.11
CA LEU A 65 0.08 13.38 -6.13
C LEU A 65 -1.24 13.72 -5.45
N THR A 66 -2.02 12.70 -5.12
CA THR A 66 -3.16 12.84 -4.21
C THR A 66 -2.70 13.20 -2.79
N ASP A 67 -3.55 13.87 -2.02
CA ASP A 67 -3.25 14.22 -0.62
C ASP A 67 -2.90 12.98 0.22
N GLU A 68 -3.59 11.87 -0.04
CA GLU A 68 -3.33 10.58 0.60
C GLU A 68 -1.92 10.06 0.28
N ASN A 69 -1.49 10.13 -0.98
CA ASN A 69 -0.13 9.74 -1.36
C ASN A 69 0.93 10.66 -0.74
N ILE A 70 0.65 11.97 -0.62
CA ILE A 70 1.55 12.90 0.06
C ILE A 70 1.71 12.51 1.54
N GLN A 71 0.60 12.23 2.22
CA GLN A 71 0.57 11.79 3.62
C GLN A 71 1.32 10.46 3.81
N HIS A 72 1.03 9.45 2.97
CA HIS A 72 1.71 8.16 3.01
C HIS A 72 3.21 8.28 2.77
N ARG A 73 3.64 9.09 1.80
CA ARG A 73 5.06 9.33 1.54
C ARG A 73 5.76 9.94 2.75
N LYS A 74 5.15 10.96 3.37
CA LYS A 74 5.69 11.65 4.55
C LYS A 74 5.83 10.67 5.71
N TYR A 75 4.77 9.94 6.03
CA TYR A 75 4.76 8.94 7.09
C TYR A 75 5.79 7.85 6.87
N ALA A 76 5.82 7.26 5.67
CA ALA A 76 6.70 6.14 5.36
C ALA A 76 8.18 6.54 5.47
N ARG A 77 8.57 7.72 4.98
CA ARG A 77 9.94 8.24 5.14
C ARG A 77 10.31 8.44 6.60
N TRP A 78 9.41 9.07 7.35
CA TRP A 78 9.62 9.34 8.77
C TRP A 78 9.76 8.02 9.55
N LYS A 79 8.78 7.11 9.44
CA LYS A 79 8.80 5.81 10.12
C LYS A 79 10.02 4.98 9.76
N ALA A 80 10.41 4.91 8.48
CA ALA A 80 11.61 4.17 8.07
C ALA A 80 12.86 4.69 8.77
N THR A 81 13.04 6.02 8.83
CA THR A 81 14.20 6.66 9.46
C THR A 81 14.16 6.49 10.98
N TYR A 82 13.01 6.73 11.59
CA TYR A 82 12.79 6.62 13.03
C TYR A 82 13.08 5.19 13.53
N ILE A 83 12.43 4.18 12.95
CA ILE A 83 12.61 2.78 13.36
C ILE A 83 14.06 2.35 13.14
N HIS A 84 14.68 2.73 12.02
CA HIS A 84 16.09 2.42 11.76
C HIS A 84 17.01 3.00 12.85
N ASN A 85 16.78 4.26 13.25
CA ASN A 85 17.60 4.92 14.27
C ASN A 85 17.41 4.29 15.65
N CYS A 86 16.18 3.97 16.05
CA CYS A 86 15.91 3.26 17.29
C CYS A 86 16.64 1.91 17.33
N LEU A 87 16.51 1.09 16.28
CA LEU A 87 17.18 -0.21 16.22
C LEU A 87 18.71 -0.09 16.20
N LYS A 88 19.25 0.96 15.56
CA LYS A 88 20.70 1.24 15.54
C LYS A 88 21.22 1.63 16.93
N ASN A 89 20.41 2.33 17.71
CA ASN A 89 20.76 2.81 19.05
C ASN A 89 20.39 1.80 20.17
N GLY A 90 19.77 0.68 19.83
CA GLY A 90 19.29 -0.30 20.81
C GLY A 90 18.01 0.12 21.55
N GLU A 91 17.30 1.11 21.03
CA GLU A 91 16.02 1.58 21.54
C GLU A 91 14.86 0.81 20.88
N THR A 92 13.78 0.58 21.63
CA THR A 92 12.56 -0.04 21.07
C THR A 92 11.66 1.05 20.48
N PRO A 93 11.36 1.03 19.17
CA PRO A 93 10.47 2.00 18.56
C PRO A 93 9.04 1.90 19.10
N GLN A 94 8.28 3.01 19.04
CA GLN A 94 6.86 3.02 19.38
C GLN A 94 6.01 2.47 18.22
N SER A 95 5.17 1.47 18.53
CA SER A 95 4.23 0.84 17.59
C SER A 95 3.04 1.72 17.22
N GLY A 96 2.60 1.57 15.98
CA GLY A 96 1.42 2.22 15.43
C GLY A 96 1.66 3.67 14.98
N PRO A 97 0.63 4.29 14.40
CA PRO A 97 0.70 5.67 13.95
C PRO A 97 0.81 6.57 15.19
N VAL A 98 1.97 7.20 15.35
CA VAL A 98 2.10 8.38 16.19
C VAL A 98 1.29 9.47 15.51
N GLY A 99 0.38 10.13 16.25
CA GLY A 99 -0.49 11.17 15.71
C GLY A 99 0.34 12.19 14.94
N MET A 100 0.26 12.13 13.62
CA MET A 100 1.07 12.93 12.69
C MET A 100 0.57 14.38 12.56
N GLU A 101 -0.32 14.81 13.46
CA GLU A 101 -1.05 16.07 13.34
C GLU A 101 -0.25 17.27 13.84
N GLU A 102 0.82 17.11 14.63
CA GLU A 102 1.42 18.26 15.32
C GLU A 102 2.94 18.51 15.15
N GLU A 103 3.75 17.67 14.49
CA GLU A 103 5.23 17.86 14.65
C GLU A 103 6.14 17.57 13.45
N PHE A 104 5.70 17.79 12.21
CA PHE A 104 6.63 17.70 11.07
C PHE A 104 6.51 18.88 10.12
N ASP A 105 6.99 20.03 10.58
CA ASP A 105 7.60 21.06 9.72
C ASP A 105 9.12 20.84 9.76
N TYR A 106 9.59 19.81 9.03
CA TYR A 106 11.01 19.71 8.72
C TYR A 106 11.16 19.99 7.24
N GLU A 107 11.61 21.21 6.99
CA GLU A 107 12.13 21.67 5.73
C GLU A 107 13.08 20.64 5.08
N ASN A 108 12.97 20.62 3.77
CA ASN A 108 13.87 20.03 2.79
C ASN A 108 15.37 20.22 3.13
N GLU A 109 16.00 19.26 3.80
CA GLU A 109 17.47 19.23 3.92
C GLU A 109 18.12 18.67 2.64
N GLN A 110 18.15 19.51 1.62
CA GLN A 110 19.05 19.36 0.48
C GLN A 110 20.21 20.35 0.62
N ALA A 111 21.43 19.80 0.52
CA ALA A 111 22.74 20.46 0.38
C ALA A 111 23.47 20.89 1.67
N SER A 112 24.44 20.06 2.05
CA SER A 112 25.54 20.37 2.94
C SER A 112 26.43 21.51 2.40
N SER A 113 26.77 22.48 3.25
CA SER A 113 27.96 23.33 3.18
C SER A 113 28.23 23.94 4.58
N PRO A 114 29.45 23.86 5.14
CA PRO A 114 29.71 24.33 6.50
C PRO A 114 30.28 25.75 6.50
N THR A 115 29.78 26.63 7.38
CA THR A 115 30.51 27.82 7.86
C THR A 115 30.20 28.09 9.34
N PRO A 116 31.19 28.48 10.18
CA PRO A 116 31.04 28.55 11.63
C PRO A 116 30.92 29.97 12.21
N SER A 117 30.58 30.01 13.52
CA SER A 117 30.71 31.13 14.50
C SER A 117 29.50 32.10 14.56
N SER A 118 28.94 32.51 15.70
CA SER A 118 29.52 32.79 17.03
C SER A 118 28.45 32.81 18.17
N GLN A 119 28.91 32.59 19.41
CA GLN A 119 28.50 33.11 20.75
C GLN A 119 27.30 34.10 20.83
N GLU A 120 26.44 34.16 21.88
CA GLU A 120 26.68 34.11 23.34
C GLU A 120 25.35 34.18 24.13
N SER A 121 25.34 33.62 25.36
CA SER A 121 24.66 34.09 26.59
C SER A 121 23.15 33.82 26.88
N GLU A 122 22.97 32.91 27.85
CA GLU A 122 21.93 32.78 28.93
C GLU A 122 21.55 34.13 29.62
N PRO A 123 20.42 34.26 30.39
CA PRO A 123 19.97 33.27 31.38
C PRO A 123 18.46 33.00 31.58
N SER A 124 18.19 31.72 31.90
CA SER A 124 17.25 31.16 32.89
C SER A 124 16.00 31.96 33.34
N SER A 125 14.81 31.36 33.15
CA SER A 125 13.74 31.41 34.16
C SER A 125 12.84 30.18 34.15
N ASN A 126 12.67 29.60 35.33
CA ASN A 126 11.72 28.54 35.72
C ASN A 126 10.28 28.86 35.30
N PHE A 127 9.58 27.92 34.65
CA PHE A 127 8.14 27.77 34.86
C PHE A 127 7.72 26.29 34.92
N GLN A 128 6.75 26.10 35.82
CA GLN A 128 6.38 24.87 36.51
C GLN A 128 5.53 23.92 35.67
N SER A 129 5.66 22.64 36.00
CA SER A 129 4.79 21.54 35.61
C SER A 129 3.32 21.80 35.98
N SER A 130 2.41 21.55 35.03
CA SER A 130 0.98 21.40 35.30
C SER A 130 0.49 20.08 34.69
N ASN A 131 0.10 19.16 35.57
CA ASN A 131 -0.64 17.93 35.25
C ASN A 131 -2.03 18.25 34.69
N ILE A 132 -2.46 17.57 33.62
CA ILE A 132 -3.88 17.38 33.25
C ILE A 132 -4.06 15.96 32.68
N PRO A 133 -5.17 15.24 32.98
CA PRO A 133 -5.22 13.77 32.92
C PRO A 133 -5.68 13.20 31.57
N THR A 134 -5.32 11.93 31.40
CA THR A 134 -5.69 11.00 30.34
C THR A 134 -7.19 10.79 30.22
N SER A 135 -7.77 10.96 29.03
CA SER A 135 -9.08 10.41 28.67
C SER A 135 -8.91 9.10 27.89
N SER A 136 -9.26 8.01 28.56
CA SER A 136 -9.43 6.67 28.01
C SER A 136 -10.72 6.56 27.21
N PHE A 137 -10.66 6.04 25.98
CA PHE A 137 -11.81 5.46 25.31
C PHE A 137 -11.45 4.16 24.57
N SER A 138 -12.13 3.09 24.98
CA SER A 138 -12.23 1.73 24.44
C SER A 138 -12.47 1.72 22.92
N GLY A 139 -12.14 0.72 22.10
CA GLY A 139 -11.90 -0.70 22.29
C GLY A 139 -12.39 -1.39 21.02
N ILE A 140 -11.48 -1.74 20.10
CA ILE A 140 -11.76 -2.65 18.98
C ILE A 140 -10.65 -3.71 18.98
N HIS A 141 -11.02 -4.91 19.45
CA HIS A 141 -10.17 -6.10 19.49
C HIS A 141 -10.39 -6.88 18.19
N ILE A 142 -9.47 -6.78 17.23
CA ILE A 142 -9.45 -7.61 16.00
C ILE A 142 -8.49 -8.77 16.26
N PRO A 143 -8.90 -10.03 16.06
CA PRO A 143 -8.10 -11.20 16.41
C PRO A 143 -6.82 -11.31 15.54
N PRO A 144 -5.74 -11.92 16.05
CA PRO A 144 -4.47 -12.04 15.35
C PRO A 144 -4.51 -13.19 14.33
N GLY A 145 -3.97 -12.94 13.12
CA GLY A 145 -3.42 -14.01 12.28
C GLY A 145 -4.26 -14.50 11.10
N ALA A 146 -4.75 -13.60 10.24
CA ALA A 146 -5.36 -14.02 8.97
C ALA A 146 -4.72 -13.32 7.77
N HIS A 147 -3.92 -14.13 7.04
CA HIS A 147 -3.50 -13.99 5.64
C HIS A 147 -2.21 -13.20 5.32
N ALA A 148 -1.08 -13.92 5.36
CA ALA A 148 0.02 -13.68 4.43
C ALA A 148 -0.13 -14.65 3.23
N PRO A 149 -0.22 -14.19 1.97
CA PRO A 149 -0.14 -15.08 0.82
C PRO A 149 1.32 -15.47 0.53
N ALA A 150 1.50 -16.74 0.17
CA ALA A 150 2.77 -17.36 -0.19
C ALA A 150 3.35 -16.77 -1.48
N ASN A 151 4.27 -15.79 -1.37
CA ASN A 151 5.33 -15.52 -2.35
C ASN A 151 6.24 -14.39 -1.81
N THR A 152 7.03 -14.73 -0.80
CA THR A 152 8.29 -14.03 -0.51
C THR A 152 9.40 -15.06 -0.67
N PRO A 153 10.49 -14.77 -1.42
CA PRO A 153 11.57 -15.73 -1.60
C PRO A 153 12.17 -16.14 -0.26
N ALA A 154 12.07 -17.43 0.08
CA ALA A 154 12.86 -18.00 1.15
C ALA A 154 14.32 -18.09 0.67
N GLU A 155 15.21 -17.46 1.42
CA GLU A 155 16.66 -17.57 1.23
C GLU A 155 17.09 -19.00 1.59
N VAL A 156 17.61 -19.76 0.62
CA VAL A 156 18.16 -21.10 0.83
C VAL A 156 19.63 -20.99 1.28
N PRO A 157 20.08 -21.75 2.31
CA PRO A 157 21.46 -21.70 2.78
C PRO A 157 22.42 -22.37 1.77
N HIS A 158 23.55 -21.72 1.50
CA HIS A 158 24.63 -22.26 0.69
C HIS A 158 25.40 -23.36 1.43
N SER A 159 25.65 -24.50 0.76
CA SER A 159 26.87 -25.30 0.99
C SER A 159 27.23 -26.16 -0.22
N THR A 160 28.52 -26.03 -0.59
CA THR A 160 29.43 -26.98 -1.26
C THR A 160 29.06 -27.51 -2.64
N GLY A 161 29.91 -27.17 -3.61
CA GLY A 161 29.70 -27.46 -5.03
C GLY A 161 30.11 -28.86 -5.48
N GLU A 162 29.73 -29.15 -6.73
CA GLU A 162 30.41 -30.07 -7.64
C GLU A 162 29.87 -29.83 -9.06
N THR A 163 30.78 -29.82 -10.04
CA THR A 163 30.53 -29.64 -11.47
C THR A 163 30.02 -30.93 -12.12
N SER A 164 28.93 -30.88 -12.91
CA SER A 164 28.67 -31.88 -13.97
C SER A 164 27.66 -31.43 -15.03
N ASN A 165 27.83 -32.00 -16.23
CA ASN A 165 27.36 -31.62 -17.58
C ASN A 165 25.83 -31.57 -17.84
N PRO A 166 25.39 -30.88 -18.92
CA PRO A 166 23.98 -30.81 -19.30
C PRO A 166 23.43 -32.12 -19.92
N ILE A 167 22.27 -32.55 -19.43
CA ILE A 167 21.47 -33.68 -19.92
C ILE A 167 20.44 -33.15 -20.94
N PRO A 168 20.25 -33.77 -22.12
CA PRO A 168 19.21 -33.37 -23.08
C PRO A 168 17.80 -33.82 -22.62
N PRO A 169 16.74 -33.04 -22.91
CA PRO A 169 15.38 -33.37 -22.47
C PRO A 169 14.76 -34.50 -23.30
N THR A 170 14.25 -35.52 -22.62
CA THR A 170 13.37 -36.55 -23.18
C THR A 170 11.93 -36.00 -23.36
N PRO A 171 11.22 -36.38 -24.44
CA PRO A 171 9.85 -35.92 -24.69
C PRO A 171 8.86 -36.57 -23.72
N GLN A 172 8.13 -35.75 -22.95
CA GLN A 172 6.96 -36.19 -22.20
C GLN A 172 5.74 -36.32 -23.13
N ASN A 173 5.14 -37.50 -23.12
CA ASN A 173 3.90 -37.81 -23.82
C ASN A 173 2.72 -37.15 -23.08
N VAL A 174 2.11 -36.13 -23.68
CA VAL A 174 0.88 -35.48 -23.18
C VAL A 174 -0.33 -36.36 -23.54
N PRO A 175 -1.23 -36.67 -22.59
CA PRO A 175 -2.52 -37.24 -22.93
C PRO A 175 -3.35 -36.21 -23.71
N LEU A 176 -3.92 -36.64 -24.83
CA LEU A 176 -4.88 -35.87 -25.61
C LEU A 176 -6.11 -35.58 -24.74
N VAL A 177 -6.26 -34.32 -24.32
CA VAL A 177 -7.47 -33.82 -23.64
C VAL A 177 -8.63 -33.76 -24.64
N ASP A 178 -9.72 -34.42 -24.28
CA ASP A 178 -10.95 -34.51 -25.06
C ASP A 178 -11.59 -33.12 -25.25
N PRO A 179 -11.94 -32.69 -26.49
CA PRO A 179 -12.53 -31.37 -26.76
C PRO A 179 -13.92 -31.13 -26.14
N SER A 180 -14.56 -32.15 -25.54
CA SER A 180 -15.91 -32.02 -24.96
C SER A 180 -15.96 -31.32 -23.59
N LEU A 181 -14.83 -31.05 -22.94
CA LEU A 181 -14.80 -30.35 -21.65
C LEU A 181 -14.98 -28.82 -21.74
N TYR A 182 -15.01 -28.23 -22.94
CA TYR A 182 -15.25 -26.79 -23.13
C TYR A 182 -16.72 -26.39 -23.22
N ASN A 183 -17.65 -27.35 -23.20
CA ASN A 183 -19.08 -27.03 -23.23
C ASN A 183 -19.71 -27.18 -21.83
N VAL A 184 -19.18 -26.42 -20.87
CA VAL A 184 -19.91 -26.16 -19.62
C VAL A 184 -21.10 -25.28 -19.99
N GLN A 185 -22.26 -25.90 -20.10
CA GLN A 185 -23.54 -25.21 -20.03
C GLN A 185 -23.56 -24.41 -18.73
N PRO A 186 -23.73 -23.07 -18.77
CA PRO A 186 -23.80 -22.30 -17.54
C PRO A 186 -25.05 -22.76 -16.78
N ALA A 187 -24.81 -23.25 -15.57
CA ALA A 187 -25.86 -23.44 -14.58
C ALA A 187 -26.59 -22.10 -14.41
N ALA A 188 -27.92 -22.16 -14.39
CA ALA A 188 -28.76 -21.00 -14.17
C ALA A 188 -28.38 -20.31 -12.85
N GLY A 189 -27.65 -19.18 -12.93
CA GLY A 189 -27.28 -18.39 -11.75
C GLY A 189 -25.98 -17.59 -11.85
N GLU A 190 -25.08 -17.88 -12.80
CA GLU A 190 -23.83 -17.11 -12.93
C GLU A 190 -24.07 -15.77 -13.67
N ILE A 191 -24.14 -14.68 -12.91
CA ILE A 191 -24.22 -13.32 -13.45
C ILE A 191 -22.88 -12.98 -14.11
N ARG A 192 -22.84 -12.99 -15.44
CA ARG A 192 -21.65 -12.56 -16.21
C ARG A 192 -21.66 -11.04 -16.36
N LEU A 193 -21.01 -10.34 -15.43
CA LEU A 193 -20.85 -8.89 -15.47
C LEU A 193 -19.89 -8.48 -16.59
N THR A 194 -20.28 -7.47 -17.37
CA THR A 194 -19.44 -6.88 -18.42
C THR A 194 -18.60 -5.71 -17.87
N PRO A 195 -17.49 -5.32 -18.53
CA PRO A 195 -16.73 -4.13 -18.15
C PRO A 195 -17.61 -2.86 -18.04
N GLU A 196 -18.60 -2.74 -18.92
CA GLU A 196 -19.62 -1.68 -18.88
C GLU A 196 -20.45 -1.69 -17.59
N ASP A 197 -20.78 -2.86 -17.06
CA ASP A 197 -21.52 -2.99 -15.80
C ASP A 197 -20.68 -2.52 -14.61
N PHE A 198 -19.38 -2.85 -14.61
CA PHE A 198 -18.46 -2.35 -13.59
C PHE A 198 -18.29 -0.83 -13.66
N ALA A 199 -18.13 -0.26 -14.85
CA ALA A 199 -18.03 1.19 -15.02
C ALA A 199 -19.29 1.92 -14.52
N ARG A 200 -20.47 1.35 -14.79
CA ARG A 200 -21.75 1.89 -14.28
C ARG A 200 -21.89 1.75 -12.77
N ALA A 201 -21.53 0.60 -12.20
CA ALA A 201 -21.54 0.40 -10.75
C ALA A 201 -20.62 1.42 -10.03
N GLN A 202 -19.41 1.63 -10.55
CA GLN A 202 -18.48 2.63 -10.03
C GLN A 202 -19.07 4.06 -10.10
N LYS A 203 -19.80 4.39 -11.17
CA LYS A 203 -20.50 5.67 -11.31
C LYS A 203 -21.57 5.87 -10.23
N TYR A 204 -22.38 4.85 -9.94
CA TYR A 204 -23.36 4.92 -8.86
C TYR A 204 -22.68 5.09 -7.50
N CYS A 205 -21.57 4.39 -7.21
CA CYS A 205 -20.81 4.59 -5.98
C CYS A 205 -20.28 6.03 -5.85
N LYS A 206 -19.78 6.61 -6.95
CA LYS A 206 -19.34 8.02 -6.98
C LYS A 206 -20.48 9.00 -6.68
N PHE A 207 -21.65 8.77 -7.27
CA PHE A 207 -22.83 9.60 -7.01
C PHE A 207 -23.35 9.46 -5.57
N ALA A 208 -23.28 8.26 -4.99
CA ALA A 208 -23.60 8.07 -3.59
C ALA A 208 -22.64 8.86 -2.68
N GLY A 209 -21.33 8.83 -2.97
CA GLY A 209 -20.34 9.65 -2.25
C GLY A 209 -20.63 11.14 -2.32
N SER A 210 -20.97 11.66 -3.51
CA SER A 210 -21.39 13.06 -3.67
C SER A 210 -22.68 13.36 -2.90
N ALA A 211 -23.68 12.48 -2.92
CA ALA A 211 -24.92 12.67 -2.18
C ALA A 211 -24.70 12.75 -0.66
N LEU A 212 -23.81 11.92 -0.11
CA LEU A 212 -23.41 11.97 1.30
C LEU A 212 -22.75 13.31 1.67
N GLN A 213 -21.96 13.89 0.77
CA GLN A 213 -21.32 15.20 0.97
C GLN A 213 -22.34 16.35 1.11
N TYR A 214 -23.51 16.20 0.49
CA TYR A 214 -24.63 17.15 0.58
C TYR A 214 -25.72 16.71 1.57
N GLU A 215 -25.43 15.71 2.42
CA GLU A 215 -26.37 15.13 3.40
C GLU A 215 -27.69 14.60 2.77
N ASP A 216 -27.65 14.28 1.47
CA ASP A 216 -28.79 13.72 0.75
C ASP A 216 -28.81 12.19 0.92
N VAL A 217 -29.32 11.77 2.09
CA VAL A 217 -29.41 10.35 2.47
C VAL A 217 -30.26 9.55 1.48
N SER A 218 -31.34 10.14 0.95
CA SER A 218 -32.23 9.44 0.02
C SER A 218 -31.52 9.12 -1.29
N ASN A 219 -30.82 10.08 -1.89
CA ASN A 219 -30.07 9.84 -3.12
C ASN A 219 -28.86 8.93 -2.88
N ALA A 220 -28.20 9.02 -1.72
CA ALA A 220 -27.10 8.12 -1.38
C ALA A 220 -27.56 6.65 -1.35
N VAL A 221 -28.65 6.36 -0.62
CA VAL A 221 -29.22 5.02 -0.53
C VAL A 221 -29.68 4.50 -1.89
N GLN A 222 -30.35 5.33 -2.70
CA GLN A 222 -30.82 4.93 -4.02
C GLN A 222 -29.66 4.55 -4.96
N ASN A 223 -28.57 5.32 -4.97
CA ASN A 223 -27.43 5.01 -5.83
C ASN A 223 -26.72 3.73 -5.37
N LEU A 224 -26.56 3.51 -4.06
CA LEU A 224 -25.99 2.27 -3.53
C LEU A 224 -26.86 1.04 -3.87
N GLN A 225 -28.19 1.17 -3.80
CA GLN A 225 -29.11 0.10 -4.19
C GLN A 225 -29.00 -0.22 -5.69
N LYS A 226 -28.85 0.80 -6.56
CA LYS A 226 -28.63 0.60 -8.00
C LYS A 226 -27.31 -0.11 -8.28
N ALA A 227 -26.24 0.28 -7.61
CA ALA A 227 -24.95 -0.40 -7.72
C ALA A 227 -25.05 -1.88 -7.29
N LEU A 228 -25.66 -2.13 -6.13
CA LEU A 228 -25.83 -3.48 -5.60
C LEU A 228 -26.67 -4.36 -6.53
N LYS A 229 -27.78 -3.83 -7.05
CA LYS A 229 -28.66 -4.54 -7.97
C LYS A 229 -27.97 -4.87 -9.29
N LEU A 230 -27.21 -3.92 -9.85
CA LEU A 230 -26.44 -4.14 -11.07
C LEU A 230 -25.39 -5.24 -10.87
N LEU A 231 -24.67 -5.24 -9.75
CA LEU A 231 -23.63 -6.23 -9.44
C LEU A 231 -24.19 -7.62 -9.10
N THR A 232 -25.42 -7.70 -8.57
CA THR A 232 -26.05 -8.97 -8.17
C THR A 232 -26.99 -9.55 -9.22
N THR A 233 -27.44 -8.77 -10.21
CA THR A 233 -28.40 -9.24 -11.21
C THR A 233 -27.94 -9.03 -12.66
N GLY A 234 -26.88 -8.25 -12.87
CA GLY A 234 -26.44 -7.81 -14.20
C GLY A 234 -27.43 -6.86 -14.89
N ARG A 235 -28.41 -6.32 -14.15
CA ARG A 235 -29.47 -5.43 -14.65
C ARG A 235 -29.76 -4.31 -13.65
N GLU A 236 -30.21 -3.16 -14.17
CA GLU A 236 -30.56 -1.96 -13.39
C GLU A 236 -31.92 -2.05 -12.69
#